data_AF-A0A9D6IQX4-F1
#
_entry.id   AF-A0A9D6IQX4-F1
#
_cell.length_a   1.000
_cell.length_b   1.000
_cell.length_c   1.000
_cell.angle_alpha   90.00
_cell.angle_beta   90.00
_cell.angle_gamma   90.00
#
_symmetry.space_group_name_H-M   'P 1'
#
loop_
_entity.id
_entity.type
_entity.pdbx_description
1 polymer ?
#
loop_
_entity_poly.entity_id
_entity_poly.type
_entity_poly.pdbx_seq_one_letter_code
_entity_poly.pdbx_strand_id
1 'polypeptide(L)'
;MNQNDFFEPIARVSQLALRLLPHLTASVVVIIAGLLLGWFVRVLVSRLLALLRFDLLCDRLGISAMLARGGLATRPSRLTGGLFGGIIVVTATLLSLASLDTDLANSLLTRFGNFLPTVFTAVVIFIGGVLAAKFLQRGVLIALVNAEIAGARIVSGAAGIGVMAFVMAVALEQLGIGARIVTTAFAILFGGVVVALSISFGLAGRDMARSFLERHLAQRKDGDSDGVSHL
;
A
#
# COMPACT_ATOMS: atom_id res chain seq x y z
N MET A 1 39.03 14.04 -55.60
CA MET A 1 37.70 14.03 -54.94
C MET A 1 37.09 12.67 -55.26
N ASN A 2 37.06 11.77 -54.29
CA ASN A 2 36.71 10.37 -54.53
C ASN A 2 35.20 10.24 -54.72
N GLN A 3 34.79 9.45 -55.70
CA GLN A 3 33.38 9.18 -56.05
C GLN A 3 32.60 8.48 -54.90
N ASN A 4 33.30 8.08 -53.84
CA ASN A 4 32.76 7.39 -52.67
C ASN A 4 32.23 8.34 -51.57
N ASP A 5 32.56 9.63 -51.64
CA ASP A 5 32.14 10.62 -50.62
C ASP A 5 30.64 10.96 -50.71
N PHE A 6 30.00 10.69 -51.84
CA PHE A 6 28.59 11.00 -52.09
C PHE A 6 27.61 9.98 -51.49
N PHE A 7 28.07 8.74 -51.21
CA PHE A 7 27.23 7.66 -50.68
C PHE A 7 27.32 7.49 -49.15
N GLU A 8 28.32 8.10 -48.51
CA GLU A 8 28.47 8.22 -47.05
C GLU A 8 27.20 8.75 -46.33
N PRO A 9 26.51 9.79 -46.82
CA PRO A 9 25.32 10.32 -46.15
C PRO A 9 24.14 9.34 -46.17
N ILE A 10 23.96 8.63 -47.29
CA ILE A 10 22.86 7.66 -47.47
C ILE A 10 23.06 6.44 -46.57
N ALA A 11 24.32 5.98 -46.44
CA ALA A 11 24.66 4.91 -45.51
C ALA A 11 24.38 5.30 -44.05
N ARG A 12 24.67 6.53 -43.63
CA ARG A 12 24.34 7.03 -42.27
C ARG A 12 22.84 7.14 -42.01
N VAL A 13 22.06 7.59 -42.99
CA VAL A 13 20.58 7.68 -42.87
C VAL A 13 19.95 6.29 -42.77
N SER A 14 20.46 5.31 -43.52
CA SER A 14 20.00 3.92 -43.44
C SER A 14 20.30 3.26 -42.09
N GLN A 15 21.47 3.55 -41.51
CA GLN A 15 21.84 3.10 -40.17
C GLN A 15 21.03 3.80 -39.06
N LEU A 16 20.64 5.06 -39.26
CA LEU A 16 19.66 5.74 -38.38
C LEU A 16 18.28 5.06 -38.47
N ALA A 17 17.80 4.77 -39.68
CA ALA A 17 16.50 4.13 -39.88
C ALA A 17 16.41 2.72 -39.27
N LEU A 18 17.47 1.91 -39.42
CA LEU A 18 17.55 0.56 -38.81
C LEU A 18 17.71 0.59 -37.29
N ARG A 19 18.31 1.66 -36.74
CA ARG A 19 18.33 1.89 -35.28
C ARG A 19 16.99 2.38 -34.76
N LEU A 20 16.23 3.21 -35.47
CA LEU A 20 14.95 3.74 -34.97
C LEU A 20 13.79 2.74 -34.94
N LEU A 21 13.76 1.74 -35.83
CA LEU A 21 12.70 0.71 -35.88
C LEU A 21 12.44 -0.01 -34.54
N PRO A 22 13.46 -0.54 -33.84
CA PRO A 22 13.29 -1.15 -32.52
C PRO A 22 12.96 -0.13 -31.41
N HIS A 23 13.39 1.13 -31.51
CA HIS A 23 13.08 2.16 -30.50
C HIS A 23 11.61 2.58 -30.53
N LEU A 24 11.01 2.68 -31.71
CA LEU A 24 9.58 2.98 -31.85
C LEU A 24 8.71 1.87 -31.24
N THR A 25 9.10 0.60 -31.40
CA THR A 25 8.36 -0.52 -30.79
C THR A 25 8.52 -0.57 -29.27
N ALA A 26 9.72 -0.35 -28.74
CA ALA A 26 9.95 -0.27 -27.30
C ALA A 26 9.17 0.90 -26.66
N SER A 27 9.21 2.11 -27.22
CA SER A 27 8.48 3.26 -26.69
C SER A 27 6.96 3.01 -26.68
N VAL A 28 6.42 2.42 -27.75
CA VAL A 28 5.01 2.04 -27.84
C VAL A 28 4.65 1.03 -26.75
N VAL A 29 5.49 0.03 -26.51
CA VAL A 29 5.30 -0.95 -25.43
C VAL A 29 5.31 -0.29 -24.05
N VAL A 30 6.20 0.67 -23.79
CA VAL A 30 6.23 1.44 -22.52
C VAL A 30 4.99 2.27 -22.32
N ILE A 31 4.55 2.98 -23.35
CA ILE A 31 3.32 3.79 -23.31
C ILE A 31 2.13 2.89 -23.03
N ILE A 32 2.03 1.74 -23.72
CA ILE A 32 0.98 0.75 -23.49
C ILE A 32 1.06 0.21 -22.05
N ALA A 33 2.24 -0.09 -21.53
CA ALA A 33 2.45 -0.49 -20.13
C ALA A 33 1.93 0.56 -19.16
N GLY A 34 2.35 1.81 -19.35
CA GLY A 34 2.04 2.93 -18.48
C GLY A 34 0.57 3.27 -18.49
N LEU A 35 -0.09 3.16 -19.64
CA LEU A 35 -1.53 3.28 -19.79
C LEU A 35 -2.26 2.14 -19.08
N LEU A 36 -1.81 0.90 -19.24
CA LEU A 36 -2.37 -0.27 -18.54
C LEU A 36 -2.20 -0.14 -17.03
N LEU A 37 -1.01 0.25 -16.56
CA LEU A 37 -0.68 0.42 -15.16
C LEU A 37 -1.46 1.59 -14.56
N GLY A 38 -1.50 2.75 -15.23
CA GLY A 38 -2.26 3.91 -14.79
C GLY A 38 -3.76 3.64 -14.73
N TRP A 39 -4.30 2.92 -15.71
CA TRP A 39 -5.69 2.44 -15.68
C TRP A 39 -5.92 1.47 -14.51
N PHE A 40 -5.01 0.51 -14.32
CA PHE A 40 -5.11 -0.47 -13.24
C PHE A 40 -5.04 0.20 -11.86
N VAL A 41 -4.10 1.10 -11.64
CA VAL A 41 -3.96 1.86 -10.39
C VAL A 41 -5.17 2.76 -10.17
N ARG A 42 -5.67 3.43 -11.20
CA ARG A 42 -6.92 4.18 -11.12
C ARG A 42 -8.05 3.30 -10.62
N VAL A 43 -8.24 2.13 -11.21
CA VAL A 43 -9.29 1.18 -10.80
C VAL A 43 -9.06 0.70 -9.37
N LEU A 44 -7.82 0.34 -9.02
CA LEU A 44 -7.45 -0.18 -7.71
C LEU A 44 -7.68 0.85 -6.61
N VAL A 45 -7.14 2.05 -6.75
CA VAL A 45 -7.30 3.17 -5.81
C VAL A 45 -8.78 3.53 -5.68
N SER A 46 -9.50 3.65 -6.80
CA SER A 46 -10.94 3.95 -6.78
C SER A 46 -11.74 2.88 -6.02
N ARG A 47 -11.40 1.60 -6.21
CA ARG A 47 -12.08 0.50 -5.52
C ARG A 47 -11.70 0.42 -4.06
N LEU A 48 -10.46 0.69 -3.70
CA LEU A 48 -10.01 0.72 -2.31
C LEU A 48 -10.67 1.85 -1.53
N LEU A 49 -10.70 3.07 -2.07
CA LEU A 49 -11.39 4.19 -1.44
C LEU A 49 -12.90 3.92 -1.32
N ALA A 50 -13.50 3.28 -2.32
CA ALA A 50 -14.91 2.86 -2.24
C ALA A 50 -15.14 1.77 -1.17
N LEU A 51 -14.25 0.78 -1.07
CA LEU A 51 -14.28 -0.29 -0.06
C LEU A 51 -14.12 0.25 1.36
N LEU A 52 -13.28 1.28 1.55
CA LEU A 52 -13.07 1.98 2.81
C LEU A 52 -14.24 2.91 3.19
N ARG A 53 -15.32 2.94 2.40
CA ARG A 53 -16.44 3.88 2.57
C ARG A 53 -15.97 5.34 2.62
N PHE A 54 -14.88 5.67 1.94
CA PHE A 54 -14.34 7.03 1.87
C PHE A 54 -15.40 8.01 1.32
N ASP A 55 -16.23 7.52 0.39
CA ASP A 55 -17.38 8.27 -0.13
C ASP A 55 -18.40 8.65 0.96
N LEU A 56 -18.69 7.77 1.94
CA LEU A 56 -19.56 8.10 3.07
C LEU A 56 -18.94 9.12 4.03
N LEU A 57 -17.62 9.09 4.18
CA LEU A 57 -16.89 10.06 5.01
C LEU A 57 -16.92 11.45 4.37
N CYS A 58 -16.68 11.53 3.06
CA CYS A 58 -16.77 12.78 2.31
C CYS A 58 -18.20 13.33 2.23
N ASP A 59 -19.21 12.45 2.16
CA ASP A 59 -20.63 12.86 2.28
C ASP A 59 -20.94 13.48 3.64
N ARG A 60 -20.45 12.88 4.73
CA ARG A 60 -20.63 13.43 6.09
C ARG A 60 -19.91 14.76 6.30
N LEU A 61 -18.83 15.00 5.57
CA LEU A 61 -18.04 16.24 5.63
C LEU A 61 -18.53 17.32 4.66
N GLY A 62 -19.57 17.05 3.85
CA GLY A 62 -20.12 18.01 2.87
C GLY A 62 -19.23 18.27 1.64
N ILE A 63 -18.14 17.51 1.48
CA ILE A 63 -17.18 17.64 0.38
C ILE A 63 -17.83 17.25 -0.95
N SER A 64 -18.70 16.25 -0.93
CA SER A 64 -19.48 15.83 -2.09
C SER A 64 -20.47 16.91 -2.56
N ALA A 65 -21.07 17.67 -1.64
CA ALA A 65 -21.95 18.79 -1.97
C ALA A 65 -21.17 19.97 -2.60
N MET A 66 -19.92 20.21 -2.16
CA MET A 66 -19.05 21.20 -2.81
C MET A 66 -18.60 20.78 -4.21
N LEU A 67 -18.23 19.50 -4.41
CA LEU A 67 -17.89 18.97 -5.73
C LEU A 67 -19.08 19.01 -6.71
N ALA A 68 -20.29 18.69 -6.20
CA ALA A 68 -21.52 18.77 -6.99
C ALA A 68 -21.85 20.21 -7.40
N ARG A 69 -21.63 21.19 -6.52
CA ARG A 69 -21.78 22.63 -6.85
C ARG A 69 -20.74 23.12 -7.88
N GLY A 70 -19.57 22.50 -7.92
CA GLY A 70 -18.54 22.75 -8.92
C GLY A 70 -18.76 22.04 -10.27
N GLY A 71 -19.90 21.36 -10.47
CA GLY A 71 -20.21 20.65 -11.72
C GLY A 71 -19.57 19.25 -11.84
N LEU A 72 -18.87 18.77 -10.83
CA LEU A 72 -18.22 17.47 -10.81
C LEU A 72 -19.15 16.43 -10.18
N ALA A 73 -20.03 15.82 -10.98
CA ALA A 73 -20.97 14.77 -10.54
C ALA A 73 -20.31 13.39 -10.32
N THR A 74 -19.02 13.35 -9.97
CA THR A 74 -18.26 12.10 -9.77
C THR A 74 -17.97 11.85 -8.30
N ARG A 75 -17.99 10.57 -7.91
CA ARG A 75 -17.65 10.14 -6.54
C ARG A 75 -16.22 10.57 -6.18
N PRO A 76 -15.98 11.15 -4.98
CA PRO A 76 -14.65 11.60 -4.54
C PRO A 76 -13.58 10.51 -4.70
N SER A 77 -13.93 9.25 -4.38
CA SER A 77 -13.06 8.08 -4.56
C SER A 77 -12.53 7.89 -5.98
N ARG A 78 -13.37 8.16 -6.99
CA ARG A 78 -12.99 8.05 -8.43
C ARG A 78 -12.18 9.25 -8.91
N LEU A 79 -12.42 10.43 -8.34
CA LEU A 79 -11.66 11.63 -8.67
C LEU A 79 -10.20 11.47 -8.19
N THR A 80 -10.03 11.03 -6.94
CA THR A 80 -8.72 10.76 -6.35
C THR A 80 -8.00 9.63 -7.10
N GLY A 81 -8.70 8.52 -7.39
CA GLY A 81 -8.13 7.45 -8.22
C GLY A 81 -7.73 7.91 -9.63
N GLY A 82 -8.49 8.83 -10.22
CA GLY A 82 -8.18 9.44 -11.52
C GLY A 82 -6.94 10.32 -11.49
N LEU A 83 -6.74 11.10 -10.43
CA LEU A 83 -5.54 11.94 -10.22
C LEU A 83 -4.27 11.10 -10.13
N PHE A 84 -4.26 10.07 -9.28
CA PHE A 84 -3.10 9.16 -9.16
C PHE A 84 -2.83 8.40 -10.47
N GLY A 85 -3.89 7.91 -11.13
CA GLY A 85 -3.75 7.29 -12.45
C GLY A 85 -3.17 8.25 -13.51
N GLY A 86 -3.59 9.52 -13.50
CA GLY A 86 -3.08 10.55 -14.38
C GLY A 86 -1.59 10.84 -14.19
N ILE A 87 -1.13 10.94 -12.94
CA ILE A 87 0.29 11.14 -12.61
C ILE A 87 1.14 9.97 -13.15
N ILE A 88 0.67 8.74 -13.03
CA ILE A 88 1.36 7.55 -13.54
C ILE A 88 1.46 7.58 -15.06
N VAL A 89 0.36 7.93 -15.75
CA VAL A 89 0.35 8.05 -17.22
C VAL A 89 1.30 9.15 -17.70
N VAL A 90 1.33 10.30 -17.03
CA VAL A 90 2.26 11.39 -17.36
C VAL A 90 3.70 10.94 -17.16
N THR A 91 3.99 10.28 -16.03
CA THR A 91 5.34 9.79 -15.72
C THR A 91 5.79 8.73 -16.74
N ALA A 92 4.90 7.81 -17.13
CA ALA A 92 5.19 6.80 -18.13
C ALA A 92 5.41 7.39 -19.54
N THR A 93 4.65 8.43 -19.89
CA THR A 93 4.84 9.18 -21.14
C THR A 93 6.22 9.84 -21.19
N LEU A 94 6.64 10.48 -20.09
CA LEU A 94 7.98 11.06 -19.97
C LEU A 94 9.08 10.01 -20.07
N LEU A 95 8.88 8.85 -19.44
CA LEU A 95 9.83 7.73 -19.47
C LEU A 95 9.93 7.09 -20.86
N SER A 96 8.83 7.06 -21.61
CA SER A 96 8.84 6.63 -23.01
C SER A 96 9.62 7.57 -23.90
N LEU A 97 9.54 8.88 -23.67
CA LEU A 97 10.37 9.86 -24.39
C LEU A 97 11.86 9.67 -24.10
N ALA A 98 12.21 9.23 -22.88
CA ALA A 98 13.59 8.90 -22.50
C ALA A 98 14.08 7.56 -23.06
N SER A 99 13.18 6.66 -23.49
CA SER A 99 13.52 5.31 -23.98
C SER A 99 14.01 5.24 -25.43
N LEU A 100 14.19 6.38 -26.11
CA LEU A 100 14.77 6.44 -27.46
C LEU A 100 16.29 6.12 -27.49
N ASP A 101 16.89 5.79 -26.35
CA ASP A 101 18.29 5.37 -26.22
C ASP A 101 18.44 3.85 -26.03
N THR A 102 19.47 3.27 -26.66
CA THR A 102 19.57 1.85 -27.07
C THR A 102 19.60 0.83 -25.93
N ASP A 103 20.02 1.24 -24.73
CA ASP A 103 20.06 0.38 -23.54
C ASP A 103 18.68 0.22 -22.86
N LEU A 104 17.75 1.14 -23.09
CA LEU A 104 16.46 1.11 -22.42
C LEU A 104 15.54 0.01 -22.97
N ALA A 105 15.45 -0.21 -24.28
CA ALA A 105 14.55 -1.21 -24.88
C ALA A 105 14.73 -2.63 -24.29
N ASN A 106 15.98 -3.06 -24.09
CA ASN A 106 16.30 -4.38 -23.54
C ASN A 106 15.98 -4.46 -22.03
N SER A 107 16.18 -3.35 -21.30
CA SER A 107 15.82 -3.25 -19.88
C SER A 107 14.32 -3.31 -19.65
N LEU A 108 13.50 -2.84 -20.59
CA LEU A 108 12.05 -2.79 -20.45
C LEU A 108 11.38 -4.10 -20.84
N LEU A 109 11.91 -4.83 -21.84
CA LEU A 109 11.49 -6.21 -22.13
C LEU A 109 11.70 -7.11 -20.89
N THR A 110 12.83 -6.94 -20.22
CA THR A 110 13.16 -7.63 -18.96
C THR A 110 12.24 -7.21 -17.81
N ARG A 111 11.94 -5.91 -17.66
CA ARG A 111 10.98 -5.41 -16.65
C ARG A 111 9.56 -5.91 -16.88
N PHE A 112 9.11 -6.00 -18.12
CA PHE A 112 7.81 -6.57 -18.47
C PHE A 112 7.74 -8.07 -18.13
N GLY A 113 8.78 -8.82 -18.45
CA GLY A 113 8.91 -10.23 -18.03
C GLY A 113 8.80 -10.40 -16.51
N ASN A 114 9.41 -9.49 -15.75
CA ASN A 114 9.35 -9.49 -14.28
C ASN A 114 8.05 -8.90 -13.70
N PHE A 115 7.27 -8.16 -14.48
CA PHE A 115 6.01 -7.58 -14.03
C PHE A 115 4.93 -8.64 -13.82
N LEU A 116 4.87 -9.66 -14.68
CA LEU A 116 3.84 -10.71 -14.61
C LEU A 116 3.93 -11.56 -13.32
N PRO A 117 5.11 -12.10 -12.92
CA PRO A 117 5.28 -12.76 -11.62
C PRO A 117 4.96 -11.85 -10.44
N THR A 118 5.28 -10.57 -10.57
CA THR A 118 5.10 -9.56 -9.53
C THR A 118 3.62 -9.26 -9.28
N VAL A 119 2.84 -9.07 -10.35
CA VAL A 119 1.39 -8.90 -10.28
C VAL A 119 0.73 -10.15 -9.70
N PHE A 120 1.14 -11.34 -10.15
CA PHE A 120 0.63 -12.60 -9.62
C PHE A 120 0.84 -12.70 -8.10
N THR A 121 2.06 -12.41 -7.64
CA THR A 121 2.41 -12.42 -6.21
C THR A 121 1.57 -11.40 -5.42
N ALA A 122 1.40 -10.18 -5.94
CA ALA A 122 0.59 -9.14 -5.30
C ALA A 122 -0.88 -9.56 -5.15
N VAL A 123 -1.44 -10.22 -6.16
CA VAL A 123 -2.81 -10.75 -6.14
C VAL A 123 -2.95 -11.87 -5.11
N VAL A 124 -2.01 -12.82 -5.08
CA VAL A 124 -2.00 -13.92 -4.10
C VAL A 124 -1.93 -13.38 -2.67
N ILE A 125 -1.03 -12.43 -2.41
CA ILE A 125 -0.90 -11.76 -1.10
C ILE A 125 -2.21 -11.04 -0.74
N PHE A 126 -2.81 -10.31 -1.68
CA PHE A 126 -4.04 -9.59 -1.41
C PHE A 126 -5.21 -10.52 -1.07
N ILE A 127 -5.39 -11.60 -1.83
CA ILE A 127 -6.45 -12.59 -1.59
C ILE A 127 -6.25 -13.28 -0.24
N GLY A 128 -5.04 -13.81 0.01
CA GLY A 128 -4.70 -14.46 1.28
C GLY A 128 -4.81 -13.49 2.46
N GLY A 129 -4.38 -12.26 2.26
CA GLY A 129 -4.43 -11.20 3.26
C GLY A 129 -5.84 -10.75 3.63
N VAL A 130 -6.76 -10.67 2.65
CA VAL A 130 -8.18 -10.41 2.94
C VAL A 130 -8.79 -11.53 3.79
N LEU A 131 -8.45 -12.79 3.49
CA LEU A 131 -8.91 -13.91 4.29
C LEU A 131 -8.33 -13.85 5.71
N ALA A 132 -7.03 -13.56 5.86
CA ALA A 132 -6.37 -13.38 7.14
C ALA A 132 -6.99 -12.21 7.94
N ALA A 133 -7.28 -11.08 7.31
CA ALA A 133 -7.92 -9.94 7.94
C ALA A 133 -9.31 -10.29 8.49
N LYS A 134 -10.13 -11.01 7.71
CA LYS A 134 -11.45 -11.47 8.16
C LYS A 134 -11.34 -12.53 9.26
N PHE A 135 -10.40 -13.44 9.15
CA PHE A 135 -10.16 -14.47 10.15
C PHE A 135 -9.75 -13.86 11.49
N LEU A 136 -8.80 -12.92 11.46
CA LEU A 136 -8.35 -12.23 12.67
C LEU A 136 -9.44 -11.35 13.27
N GLN A 137 -10.17 -10.59 12.45
CA GLN A 137 -11.29 -9.77 12.92
C GLN A 137 -12.35 -10.64 13.63
N ARG A 138 -12.70 -11.80 13.07
CA ARG A 138 -13.67 -12.72 13.68
C ARG A 138 -13.12 -13.35 14.96
N GLY A 139 -11.87 -13.79 14.96
CA GLY A 139 -11.21 -14.36 16.14
C GLY A 139 -11.17 -13.36 17.30
N VAL A 140 -10.76 -12.13 17.03
CA VAL A 140 -10.75 -11.03 18.02
C VAL A 140 -12.16 -10.73 18.50
N LEU A 141 -13.16 -10.69 17.61
CA LEU A 141 -14.54 -10.46 18.01
C LEU A 141 -15.04 -11.55 18.98
N ILE A 142 -14.82 -12.82 18.65
CA ILE A 142 -15.25 -13.95 19.48
C ILE A 142 -14.56 -13.89 20.85
N ALA A 143 -13.24 -13.65 20.86
CA ALA A 143 -12.48 -13.55 22.11
C ALA A 143 -12.99 -12.41 23.02
N LEU A 144 -13.26 -11.23 22.44
CA LEU A 144 -13.74 -10.07 23.20
C LEU A 144 -15.18 -10.20 23.68
N VAL A 145 -16.06 -10.82 22.87
CA VAL A 145 -17.44 -11.11 23.28
C VAL A 145 -17.46 -12.16 24.38
N ASN A 146 -16.65 -13.21 24.29
CA ASN A 146 -16.54 -14.24 25.33
C ASN A 146 -15.97 -13.69 26.65
N ALA A 147 -15.18 -12.62 26.59
CA ALA A 147 -14.65 -11.92 27.76
C ALA A 147 -15.59 -10.81 28.29
N GLU A 148 -16.80 -10.68 27.72
CA GLU A 148 -17.79 -9.64 28.07
C GLU A 148 -17.25 -8.20 27.98
N ILE A 149 -16.27 -7.96 27.11
CA ILE A 149 -15.64 -6.65 26.96
C ILE A 149 -16.55 -5.73 26.14
N ALA A 150 -16.95 -4.61 26.75
CA ALA A 150 -17.68 -3.55 26.07
C ALA A 150 -16.89 -3.02 24.86
N GLY A 151 -17.56 -2.84 23.72
CA GLY A 151 -16.92 -2.32 22.50
C GLY A 151 -16.21 -3.38 21.64
N ALA A 152 -16.41 -4.68 21.87
CA ALA A 152 -15.84 -5.78 21.08
C ALA A 152 -15.92 -5.60 19.56
N ARG A 153 -17.04 -5.06 19.04
CA ARG A 153 -17.23 -4.79 17.60
C ARG A 153 -16.31 -3.70 17.06
N ILE A 154 -15.98 -2.69 17.86
CA ILE A 154 -15.08 -1.59 17.46
C ILE A 154 -13.64 -2.10 17.41
N VAL A 155 -13.20 -2.79 18.48
CA VAL A 155 -11.83 -3.29 18.59
C VAL A 155 -11.53 -4.37 17.54
N SER A 156 -12.45 -5.32 17.33
CA SER A 156 -12.31 -6.30 16.24
C SER A 156 -12.30 -5.67 14.86
N GLY A 157 -13.15 -4.66 14.62
CA GLY A 157 -13.14 -3.87 13.40
C GLY A 157 -11.81 -3.16 13.17
N ALA A 158 -11.25 -2.53 14.21
CA ALA A 158 -9.94 -1.88 14.16
C ALA A 158 -8.82 -2.88 13.84
N ALA A 159 -8.83 -4.07 14.45
CA ALA A 159 -7.88 -5.14 14.13
C ALA A 159 -7.97 -5.57 12.65
N GLY A 160 -9.18 -5.76 12.13
CA GLY A 160 -9.41 -6.09 10.71
C GLY A 160 -8.92 -4.99 9.76
N ILE A 161 -9.19 -3.72 10.08
CA ILE A 161 -8.72 -2.56 9.30
C ILE A 161 -7.19 -2.49 9.32
N GLY A 162 -6.55 -2.73 10.47
CA GLY A 162 -5.09 -2.75 10.59
C GLY A 162 -4.44 -3.81 9.71
N VAL A 163 -4.93 -5.05 9.74
CA VAL A 163 -4.43 -6.12 8.86
C VAL A 163 -4.69 -5.80 7.39
N MET A 164 -5.86 -5.26 7.07
CA MET A 164 -6.18 -4.88 5.69
C MET A 164 -5.23 -3.77 5.17
N ALA A 165 -4.93 -2.77 6.00
CA ALA A 165 -3.96 -1.72 5.66
C ALA A 165 -2.55 -2.30 5.43
N PHE A 166 -2.13 -3.24 6.27
CA PHE A 166 -0.85 -3.94 6.11
C PHE A 166 -0.80 -4.76 4.81
N VAL A 167 -1.83 -5.57 4.54
CA VAL A 167 -1.94 -6.36 3.30
C VAL A 167 -1.91 -5.45 2.06
N MET A 168 -2.57 -4.30 2.14
CA MET A 168 -2.57 -3.33 1.05
C MET A 168 -1.19 -2.73 0.83
N ALA A 169 -0.47 -2.38 1.89
CA ALA A 169 0.89 -1.86 1.81
C ALA A 169 1.83 -2.88 1.14
N VAL A 170 1.79 -4.14 1.58
CA VAL A 170 2.61 -5.22 1.00
C VAL A 170 2.25 -5.48 -0.47
N ALA A 171 0.96 -5.46 -0.83
CA ALA A 171 0.54 -5.65 -2.21
C ALA A 171 1.01 -4.49 -3.14
N LEU A 172 0.97 -3.25 -2.65
CA LEU A 172 1.48 -2.07 -3.39
C LEU A 172 3.00 -2.10 -3.51
N GLU A 173 3.69 -2.50 -2.45
CA GLU A 173 5.14 -2.71 -2.44
C GLU A 173 5.53 -3.76 -3.48
N GLN A 174 4.82 -4.89 -3.51
CA GLN A 174 5.05 -5.94 -4.48
C GLN A 174 4.91 -5.39 -5.90
N LEU A 175 3.86 -4.62 -6.20
CA LEU A 175 3.66 -3.99 -7.52
C LEU A 175 4.72 -2.96 -7.91
N GLY A 176 5.66 -2.60 -7.02
CA GLY A 176 6.70 -1.60 -7.28
C GLY A 176 6.18 -0.16 -7.34
N ILE A 177 4.93 0.07 -6.97
CA ILE A 177 4.28 1.39 -7.05
C ILE A 177 4.74 2.22 -5.86
N GLY A 178 5.76 3.06 -6.08
CA GLY A 178 6.28 3.94 -5.03
C GLY A 178 6.67 3.17 -3.78
N ALA A 179 7.18 1.94 -3.92
CA ALA A 179 7.39 0.98 -2.83
C ALA A 179 8.06 1.59 -1.61
N ARG A 180 9.15 2.36 -1.81
CA ARG A 180 9.87 3.07 -0.75
C ARG A 180 9.00 4.13 -0.05
N ILE A 181 8.20 4.88 -0.80
CA ILE A 181 7.33 5.93 -0.25
C ILE A 181 6.17 5.30 0.53
N VAL A 182 5.54 4.28 -0.04
CA VAL A 182 4.41 3.56 0.58
C VAL A 182 4.85 2.87 1.86
N THR A 183 5.94 2.09 1.83
CA THR A 183 6.48 1.40 3.01
C THR A 183 6.90 2.37 4.09
N THR A 184 7.59 3.46 3.75
CA THR A 184 7.99 4.49 4.72
C THR A 184 6.78 5.17 5.35
N ALA A 185 5.79 5.58 4.54
CA ALA A 185 4.57 6.20 5.05
C ALA A 185 3.78 5.26 5.96
N PHE A 186 3.64 3.99 5.56
CA PHE A 186 2.99 2.97 6.38
C PHE A 186 3.76 2.74 7.69
N ALA A 187 5.08 2.62 7.64
CA ALA A 187 5.92 2.42 8.82
C ALA A 187 5.81 3.59 9.81
N ILE A 188 5.80 4.83 9.31
CA ILE A 188 5.61 6.03 10.15
C ILE A 188 4.21 6.05 10.76
N LEU A 189 3.16 5.80 9.96
CA LEU A 189 1.78 5.79 10.43
C LEU A 189 1.53 4.68 11.45
N PHE A 190 1.87 3.45 11.11
CA PHE A 190 1.67 2.29 11.96
C PHE A 190 2.56 2.37 13.21
N GLY A 191 3.82 2.78 13.05
CA GLY A 191 4.73 3.05 14.17
C GLY A 191 4.17 4.12 15.11
N GLY A 192 3.62 5.22 14.58
CA GLY A 192 2.95 6.25 15.37
C GLY A 192 1.76 5.71 16.17
N VAL A 193 0.90 4.90 15.56
CA VAL A 193 -0.24 4.26 16.25
C VAL A 193 0.25 3.31 17.34
N VAL A 194 1.25 2.47 17.06
CA VAL A 194 1.80 1.52 18.03
C VAL A 194 2.42 2.27 19.21
N VAL A 195 3.19 3.33 18.97
CA VAL A 195 3.78 4.15 20.03
C VAL A 195 2.70 4.84 20.87
N ALA A 196 1.69 5.44 20.23
CA ALA A 196 0.59 6.08 20.94
C ALA A 196 -0.19 5.10 21.82
N LEU A 197 -0.49 3.90 21.31
CA LEU A 197 -1.14 2.84 22.08
C LEU A 197 -0.25 2.33 23.21
N SER A 198 1.05 2.15 22.96
CA SER A 198 2.00 1.69 23.97
C SER A 198 2.07 2.66 25.15
N ILE A 199 2.10 3.97 24.86
CA ILE A 199 2.08 5.02 25.89
C ILE A 199 0.73 5.03 26.62
N SER A 200 -0.38 4.98 25.88
CA SER A 200 -1.73 4.99 26.47
C SER A 200 -1.96 3.81 27.42
N PHE A 201 -1.64 2.59 26.99
CA PHE A 201 -1.74 1.39 27.82
C PHE A 201 -0.70 1.38 28.95
N GLY A 202 0.52 1.88 28.72
CA GLY A 202 1.55 1.98 29.75
C GLY A 202 1.15 2.91 30.90
N LEU A 203 0.56 4.07 30.60
CA LEU A 203 0.04 4.98 31.62
C LEU A 203 -1.23 4.41 32.29
N ALA A 204 -2.20 3.91 31.52
CA ALA A 204 -3.47 3.39 32.05
C ALA A 204 -3.30 2.11 32.89
N GLY A 205 -2.30 1.28 32.58
CA GLY A 205 -2.03 0.02 33.27
C GLY A 205 -1.16 0.16 34.53
N ARG A 206 -0.59 1.33 34.80
CA ARG A 206 0.37 1.53 35.91
C ARG A 206 -0.20 1.15 37.27
N ASP A 207 -1.41 1.60 37.58
CA ASP A 207 -2.05 1.33 38.88
C ASP A 207 -2.46 -0.14 39.04
N MET A 208 -2.89 -0.76 37.93
CA MET A 208 -3.22 -2.18 37.90
C MET A 208 -1.97 -3.06 38.06
N ALA A 209 -0.85 -2.69 37.43
CA ALA A 209 0.43 -3.36 37.61
C ALA A 209 0.94 -3.22 39.06
N ARG A 210 0.82 -2.02 39.65
CA ARG A 210 1.19 -1.77 41.04
C ARG A 210 0.41 -2.65 42.01
N SER A 211 -0.91 -2.66 41.90
CA SER A 211 -1.77 -3.47 42.77
C SER A 211 -1.57 -4.98 42.57
N PHE A 212 -1.25 -5.43 41.36
CA PHE A 212 -0.91 -6.83 41.09
C PHE A 212 0.41 -7.26 41.76
N LEU A 213 1.45 -6.40 41.73
CA LEU A 213 2.72 -6.64 42.43
C LEU A 213 2.53 -6.64 43.95
N GLU A 214 1.81 -5.66 44.49
CA GLU A 214 1.57 -5.53 45.93
C GLU A 214 0.86 -6.78 46.49
N ARG A 215 -0.13 -7.35 45.77
CA ARG A 215 -0.81 -8.59 46.19
C ARG A 215 0.11 -9.81 46.18
N HIS A 216 0.93 -9.97 45.15
CA HIS A 216 1.86 -11.11 45.07
C HIS A 216 3.03 -11.02 46.06
N LEU A 217 3.50 -9.81 46.36
CA LEU A 217 4.53 -9.59 47.37
C LEU A 217 4.00 -9.70 48.80
N ALA A 218 2.74 -9.30 49.05
CA ALA A 218 2.09 -9.49 50.34
C ALA A 218 1.88 -10.99 50.66
N GLN A 219 1.42 -11.79 49.68
CA GLN A 219 1.25 -13.24 49.86
C GLN A 219 2.55 -14.01 50.14
N ARG A 220 3.70 -13.52 49.66
CA ARG A 220 5.00 -14.11 50.00
C ARG A 220 5.48 -13.82 51.42
N LYS A 221 4.95 -12.76 52.06
CA LYS A 221 5.38 -12.34 53.40
C LYS A 221 4.68 -13.11 54.51
N ASP A 222 3.44 -13.57 54.28
CA ASP A 222 2.67 -14.36 55.25
C ASP A 222 3.03 -15.86 55.25
N GLY A 223 3.58 -16.39 54.14
CA GLY A 223 4.00 -17.79 54.05
C GLY A 223 5.32 -18.13 54.77
N ASP A 224 6.08 -17.14 55.23
CA ASP A 224 7.38 -17.32 55.90
C ASP A 224 7.26 -17.20 57.43
N SER A 225 6.14 -16.68 57.95
CA SER A 225 5.92 -16.47 59.39
C SER A 225 5.36 -17.69 60.14
N ASP A 226 4.77 -18.67 59.45
CA ASP A 226 4.19 -19.87 60.09
C ASP A 226 5.23 -20.98 60.39
N GLY A 227 6.48 -20.83 59.92
CA GLY A 227 7.55 -21.81 60.11
C GLY A 227 8.37 -21.66 61.39
N VAL A 228 8.23 -20.56 62.15
CA VAL A 228 9.17 -20.20 63.23
C VAL A 228 8.53 -20.19 64.63
N SER A 229 7.27 -20.61 64.78
CA SER A 229 6.56 -20.60 66.08
C SER A 229 6.58 -21.94 66.84
N HIS A 230 7.32 -22.94 66.35
CA HIS A 230 7.43 -24.25 66.99
C HIS A 230 8.88 -24.72 67.13
N LEU A 231 9.70 -23.94 67.82
CA LEU A 231 10.97 -24.38 68.45
C LEU A 231 11.17 -23.60 69.75
#